data_AF-A0A9P6CCC5-F1
#
_entry.id   AF-A0A9P6CCC5-F1
#
_cell.length_a   1.000
_cell.length_b   1.000
_cell.length_c   1.000
_cell.angle_alpha   90.00
_cell.angle_beta   90.00
_cell.angle_gamma   90.00
#
_symmetry.space_group_name_H-M   'P 1'
#
loop_
_entity.id
_entity.type
_entity.pdbx_description
1 polymer ?
#
loop_
_entity_poly.entity_id
_entity_poly.type
_entity_poly.pdbx_seq_one_letter_code
_entity_poly.pdbx_strand_id
1 'polypeptide(L)'
;MLLKKSYFLQGGTDQQGRTRNFGHPLIADVCQQFYYSGKSNCLSILFPEEFKDRLPEPCLALVSACIQNCIHKYRTGFLVGCNFKGSTYGQVFLGMLKLIKQIRQNKYHSDRLTELLQDIATTGRMQSQPCEVDPEDLDLAVVLD
;
A
#
# COMPACT_ATOMS: atom_id res chain seq x y z
N MET A 1 7.89 5.28 19.52
CA MET A 1 7.37 3.95 19.11
C MET A 1 6.56 4.12 17.83
N LEU A 2 6.91 3.40 16.75
CA LEU A 2 6.38 3.57 15.39
C LEU A 2 4.86 3.35 15.26
N LEU A 3 4.27 2.50 16.12
CA LEU A 3 2.83 2.24 16.13
C LEU A 3 2.00 3.38 16.77
N LYS A 4 2.62 4.21 17.61
CA LYS A 4 1.91 5.32 18.26
C LYS A 4 1.51 6.33 17.18
N LYS A 5 0.22 6.73 17.16
CA LYS A 5 -0.33 7.68 16.16
C LYS A 5 -0.02 7.31 14.70
N SER A 6 0.23 6.03 14.42
CA SER A 6 0.60 5.53 13.10
C SER A 6 1.81 6.26 12.47
N TYR A 7 2.82 6.62 13.28
CA TYR A 7 4.02 7.31 12.79
C TYR A 7 4.74 6.57 11.67
N PHE A 8 4.65 5.23 11.62
CA PHE A 8 5.22 4.42 10.54
C PHE A 8 4.64 4.74 9.15
N LEU A 9 3.48 5.41 9.07
CA LEU A 9 2.90 5.85 7.80
C LEU A 9 3.50 7.17 7.31
N GLN A 10 4.19 7.94 8.15
CA GLN A 10 4.54 9.33 7.84
C GLN A 10 5.87 9.43 7.10
N GLY A 11 5.89 10.23 6.02
CA GLY A 11 7.07 10.58 5.24
C GLY A 11 7.76 11.88 5.66
N GLY A 12 7.67 12.25 6.94
CA GLY A 12 8.09 13.56 7.45
C GLY A 12 7.07 14.67 7.19
N THR A 13 7.54 15.91 7.19
CA THR A 13 6.73 17.13 6.99
C THR A 13 7.21 17.95 5.81
N ASP A 14 6.32 18.75 5.22
CA ASP A 14 6.69 19.75 4.24
C ASP A 14 7.28 21.02 4.89
N GLN A 15 7.61 22.02 4.07
CA GLN A 15 8.17 23.31 4.51
C GLN A 15 7.23 24.10 5.42
N GLN A 16 5.92 23.80 5.40
CA GLN A 16 4.90 24.44 6.24
C GLN A 16 4.60 23.61 7.49
N GLY A 17 5.37 22.54 7.75
CA GLY A 17 5.18 21.65 8.89
C GLY A 17 4.02 20.66 8.74
N ARG A 18 3.43 20.52 7.54
CA ARG A 18 2.31 19.59 7.30
C ARG A 18 2.83 18.19 7.03
N THR A 19 2.24 17.20 7.70
CA THR A 19 2.64 15.80 7.60
C THR A 19 2.35 15.22 6.21
N ARG A 20 3.30 14.44 5.69
CA ARG A 20 3.13 13.59 4.51
C ARG A 20 2.58 12.22 4.92
N ASN A 21 1.26 12.11 5.00
CA ASN A 21 0.59 10.86 5.35
C ASN A 21 0.83 9.80 4.26
N PHE A 22 1.09 8.55 4.67
CA PHE A 22 1.51 7.43 3.81
C PHE A 22 2.82 7.66 3.02
N GLY A 23 3.49 8.80 3.18
CA GLY A 23 4.66 9.20 2.40
C GLY A 23 5.97 8.57 2.85
N HIS A 24 5.97 7.58 3.74
CA HIS A 24 7.20 6.88 4.11
C HIS A 24 7.72 6.12 2.87
N PRO A 25 8.98 6.32 2.42
CA PRO A 25 9.47 5.74 1.15
C PRO A 25 9.29 4.23 1.03
N LEU A 26 9.52 3.50 2.13
CA LEU A 26 9.30 2.05 2.19
C LEU A 26 7.88 1.61 1.77
N ILE A 27 6.85 2.43 2.01
CA ILE A 27 5.48 2.09 1.59
C ILE A 27 5.36 2.09 0.07
N ALA A 28 5.95 3.11 -0.59
CA ALA A 28 5.98 3.20 -2.04
C ALA A 28 6.75 2.02 -2.66
N ASP A 29 7.94 1.72 -2.13
CA ASP A 29 8.77 0.61 -2.61
C ASP A 29 8.04 -0.73 -2.50
N VAL A 30 7.39 -1.01 -1.36
CA VAL A 30 6.61 -2.23 -1.18
C VAL A 30 5.41 -2.26 -2.13
N CYS A 31 4.70 -1.15 -2.33
CA CYS A 31 3.61 -1.11 -3.31
C CYS A 31 4.10 -1.39 -4.74
N GLN A 32 5.24 -0.83 -5.15
CA GLN A 32 5.84 -1.05 -6.46
C GLN A 32 6.24 -2.52 -6.62
N GLN A 33 6.90 -3.10 -5.62
CA GLN A 33 7.31 -4.50 -5.65
C GLN A 33 6.13 -5.47 -5.70
N PHE A 34 5.04 -5.19 -4.99
CA PHE A 34 3.87 -6.07 -4.96
C PHE A 34 3.01 -5.95 -6.23
N TYR A 35 2.81 -4.73 -6.72
CA TYR A 35 1.79 -4.48 -7.75
C TYR A 35 2.36 -4.17 -9.13
N TYR A 36 3.60 -3.67 -9.21
CA TYR A 36 4.26 -3.19 -10.43
C TYR A 36 5.61 -3.85 -10.68
N SER A 37 5.81 -5.10 -10.25
CA SER A 37 7.10 -5.80 -10.40
C SER A 37 7.55 -6.03 -11.85
N GLY A 38 6.65 -5.83 -12.82
CA GLY A 38 6.90 -6.07 -14.24
C GLY A 38 6.92 -7.53 -14.66
N LYS A 39 6.66 -8.44 -13.71
CA LYS A 39 6.34 -9.82 -14.03
C LYS A 39 5.03 -9.87 -14.79
N SER A 40 4.92 -10.76 -15.77
CA SER A 40 3.73 -10.99 -16.60
C SER A 40 2.43 -11.13 -15.79
N ASN A 41 2.51 -11.70 -14.59
CA ASN A 41 1.39 -11.91 -13.69
C ASN A 41 1.23 -10.84 -12.58
N CYS A 42 1.93 -9.71 -12.64
CA CYS A 42 1.73 -8.65 -11.65
C CYS A 42 0.41 -7.90 -11.90
N LEU A 43 -0.24 -7.44 -10.82
CA LEU A 43 -1.59 -6.88 -10.92
C LEU A 43 -1.69 -5.68 -11.87
N SER A 44 -0.63 -4.85 -11.99
CA SER A 44 -0.64 -3.73 -12.91
C SER A 44 -0.66 -4.12 -14.39
N ILE A 45 -0.21 -5.33 -14.74
CA ILE A 45 -0.29 -5.87 -16.11
C ILE A 45 -1.64 -6.53 -16.34
N LEU A 46 -2.15 -7.26 -15.35
CA LEU A 46 -3.44 -7.96 -15.44
C LEU A 46 -4.64 -7.02 -15.43
N PHE A 47 -4.53 -5.91 -14.70
CA PHE A 47 -5.58 -4.93 -14.47
C PHE A 47 -5.06 -3.52 -14.83
N PRO A 48 -4.72 -3.27 -16.10
CA PRO A 48 -4.04 -2.05 -16.49
C PRO A 48 -4.90 -0.80 -16.25
N GLU A 49 -6.22 -0.88 -16.45
CA GLU A 49 -7.11 0.27 -16.25
C GLU A 49 -7.18 0.72 -14.78
N GLU A 50 -7.08 -0.22 -13.85
CA GLU A 50 -7.11 0.03 -12.41
C GLU A 50 -5.80 0.60 -11.88
N PHE A 51 -4.66 0.26 -12.49
CA PHE A 51 -3.31 0.59 -12.00
C PHE A 51 -2.56 1.62 -12.87
N LYS A 52 -3.10 2.01 -14.02
CA LYS A 52 -2.42 2.94 -14.95
C LYS A 52 -2.16 4.31 -14.35
N ASP A 53 -3.21 4.96 -13.87
CA ASP A 53 -3.15 6.37 -13.48
C ASP A 53 -2.63 6.56 -12.06
N ARG A 54 -2.98 5.65 -11.15
CA ARG A 54 -2.61 5.71 -9.73
C ARG A 54 -2.76 4.35 -9.09
N LEU A 55 -2.02 4.10 -8.01
CA LEU A 55 -2.25 2.94 -7.16
C LEU A 55 -3.67 3.00 -6.55
N PRO A 56 -4.48 1.92 -6.61
CA PRO A 56 -5.75 1.85 -5.90
C PRO A 56 -5.59 2.01 -4.39
N GLU A 57 -6.45 2.81 -3.76
CA GLU A 57 -6.41 3.04 -2.31
C GLU A 57 -6.53 1.75 -1.46
N PRO A 58 -7.34 0.75 -1.83
CA PRO A 58 -7.34 -0.53 -1.13
C PRO A 58 -5.97 -1.23 -1.14
N CYS A 59 -5.20 -1.09 -2.23
CA CYS A 59 -3.86 -1.68 -2.33
C CYS A 59 -2.88 -1.00 -1.36
N LEU A 60 -2.96 0.33 -1.22
CA LEU A 60 -2.19 1.10 -0.23
C LEU A 60 -2.57 0.68 1.20
N ALA A 61 -3.87 0.54 1.48
CA ALA A 61 -4.37 0.11 2.78
C ALA A 61 -3.89 -1.31 3.14
N LEU A 62 -3.88 -2.22 2.17
CA LEU A 62 -3.41 -3.60 2.36
C LEU A 62 -1.92 -3.66 2.69
N VAL A 63 -1.07 -3.00 1.90
CA VAL A 63 0.38 -2.90 2.17
C VAL A 63 0.64 -2.29 3.55
N SER A 64 -0.08 -1.22 3.89
CA SER A 64 0.06 -0.56 5.18
C SER A 64 -0.35 -1.47 6.35
N ALA A 65 -1.37 -2.32 6.17
CA ALA A 65 -1.76 -3.32 7.15
C ALA A 65 -0.69 -4.42 7.31
N CYS A 66 -0.08 -4.87 6.21
CA CYS A 66 1.04 -5.82 6.24
C CYS A 66 2.26 -5.25 6.98
N ILE A 67 2.63 -4.00 6.73
CA ILE A 67 3.71 -3.32 7.46
C ILE A 67 3.37 -3.19 8.95
N GLN A 68 2.13 -2.81 9.27
CA GLN A 68 1.66 -2.70 10.65
C GLN A 68 1.73 -4.04 11.38
N ASN A 69 1.38 -5.15 10.72
CA ASN A 69 1.59 -6.51 11.24
C ASN A 69 3.05 -6.79 11.58
N CYS A 70 3.98 -6.50 10.66
CA CYS A 70 5.41 -6.71 10.87
C CYS A 70 5.93 -5.92 12.08
N ILE A 71 5.52 -4.66 12.22
CA ILE A 71 5.92 -3.82 13.36
C ILE A 71 5.24 -4.29 14.66
N HIS A 72 3.99 -4.74 14.59
CA HIS A 72 3.23 -5.23 15.75
C HIS A 72 3.91 -6.39 16.46
N LYS A 73 4.61 -7.25 15.71
CA LYS A 73 5.42 -8.34 16.27
C LYS A 73 6.50 -7.85 17.23
N TYR A 74 6.99 -6.62 17.08
CA TYR A 74 8.04 -6.04 17.92
C TYR A 74 7.51 -5.03 18.96
N ARG A 75 6.19 -5.03 19.21
CA ARG A 75 5.55 -4.01 20.08
C ARG A 75 6.10 -3.97 21.52
N THR A 76 6.66 -5.06 22.01
CA THR A 76 7.24 -5.18 23.36
C THR A 76 8.76 -4.94 23.39
N GLY A 77 9.37 -4.58 22.25
CA GLY A 77 10.83 -4.52 22.09
C GLY A 77 11.48 -5.86 21.73
N PHE A 78 10.74 -6.96 21.81
CA PHE A 78 11.16 -8.30 21.40
C PHE A 78 10.17 -8.88 20.39
N LEU A 79 10.61 -9.86 19.60
CA LEU A 79 9.74 -10.58 18.68
C LEU A 79 8.69 -11.38 19.48
N VAL A 80 7.43 -11.01 19.33
CA VAL A 80 6.28 -11.76 19.82
C VAL A 80 5.76 -12.61 18.66
N GLY A 81 5.71 -13.92 18.88
CA GLY A 81 5.12 -14.86 17.92
C GLY A 81 3.62 -14.63 17.78
N CYS A 82 3.22 -13.80 16.81
CA CYS A 82 1.83 -13.69 16.38
C CYS A 82 1.70 -14.18 14.94
N ASN A 83 0.77 -15.10 14.72
CA ASN A 83 0.42 -15.56 13.38
C ASN A 83 -0.39 -14.48 12.67
N PHE A 84 -0.11 -14.26 11.39
CA PHE A 84 -0.96 -13.41 10.56
C PHE A 84 -2.33 -14.08 10.42
N LYS A 85 -3.39 -13.40 10.86
CA LYS A 85 -4.78 -13.89 10.78
C LYS A 85 -5.64 -12.83 10.10
N GLY A 86 -6.40 -13.24 9.08
CA GLY A 86 -7.34 -12.36 8.38
C GLY A 86 -8.35 -11.70 9.32
N SER A 87 -8.86 -12.42 10.32
CA SER A 87 -9.78 -11.86 11.32
C SER A 87 -9.19 -10.72 12.16
N THR A 88 -7.87 -10.72 12.38
CA THR A 88 -7.17 -9.68 13.14
C THR A 88 -6.74 -8.52 12.25
N TYR A 89 -6.10 -8.82 11.11
CA TYR A 89 -5.53 -7.80 10.24
C TYR A 89 -6.55 -7.22 9.24
N GLY A 90 -7.71 -7.86 9.07
CA GLY A 90 -8.86 -7.27 8.38
C GLY A 90 -9.35 -6.00 9.08
N GLN A 91 -9.38 -5.98 10.42
CA GLN A 91 -9.71 -4.76 11.16
C GLN A 91 -8.66 -3.66 10.99
N VAL A 92 -7.39 -4.03 10.86
CA VAL A 92 -6.31 -3.08 10.55
C VAL A 92 -6.51 -2.49 9.17
N PHE A 93 -6.80 -3.32 8.17
CA PHE A 93 -7.11 -2.89 6.81
C PHE A 93 -8.28 -1.90 6.77
N LEU A 94 -9.40 -2.22 7.44
CA LEU A 94 -10.55 -1.30 7.57
C LEU A 94 -10.16 0.00 8.27
N GLY A 95 -9.28 -0.07 9.27
CA GLY A 95 -8.69 1.09 9.91
C GLY A 95 -7.88 1.97 8.94
N MET A 96 -7.07 1.35 8.06
CA MET A 96 -6.31 2.08 7.03
C MET A 96 -7.23 2.76 6.02
N LEU A 97 -8.28 2.08 5.55
CA LEU A 97 -9.29 2.68 4.68
C LEU A 97 -9.97 3.88 5.34
N LYS A 98 -10.27 3.79 6.65
CA LYS A 98 -10.82 4.92 7.41
C LYS A 98 -9.85 6.10 7.48
N LEU A 99 -8.55 5.86 7.69
CA LEU A 99 -7.53 6.92 7.66
C LEU A 99 -7.43 7.57 6.28
N ILE A 100 -7.45 6.78 5.21
CA ILE A 100 -7.47 7.29 3.83
C ILE A 100 -8.71 8.18 3.62
N LYS A 101 -9.89 7.72 4.03
CA LYS A 101 -11.13 8.51 3.95
C LYS A 101 -11.03 9.84 4.72
N GLN A 102 -10.39 9.85 5.89
CA GLN A 102 -10.17 11.08 6.66
C GLN A 102 -9.21 12.05 5.95
N ILE A 103 -8.13 11.54 5.34
CA ILE A 103 -7.21 12.36 4.53
C ILE A 103 -7.98 12.99 3.36
N ARG A 104 -8.83 12.22 2.68
CA ARG A 104 -9.66 12.69 1.56
C ARG A 104 -10.62 13.84 1.92
N GLN A 105 -11.00 13.97 3.20
CA GLN A 105 -11.85 15.06 3.67
C GLN A 105 -11.09 16.40 3.81
N ASN A 106 -9.75 16.38 3.80
CA ASN A 106 -8.93 17.58 3.83
C ASN A 106 -8.33 17.83 2.44
N LYS A 107 -8.64 19.00 1.85
CA LYS A 107 -8.21 19.33 0.48
C LYS A 107 -6.70 19.15 0.26
N TYR A 108 -5.87 19.80 1.07
CA TYR A 108 -4.42 19.72 0.93
C TYR A 108 -3.92 18.27 1.04
N HIS A 109 -4.36 17.53 2.06
CA HIS A 109 -3.90 16.15 2.24
C HIS A 109 -4.45 15.20 1.17
N SER A 110 -5.65 15.46 0.63
CA SER A 110 -6.20 14.72 -0.50
C SER A 110 -5.36 14.90 -1.75
N ASP A 111 -4.97 16.13 -2.08
CA ASP A 111 -4.13 16.41 -3.25
C ASP A 111 -2.78 15.71 -3.12
N ARG A 112 -2.13 15.82 -1.96
CA ARG A 112 -0.86 15.13 -1.67
C ARG A 112 -0.95 13.61 -1.71
N LEU A 113 -2.07 13.03 -1.28
CA LEU A 113 -2.30 11.58 -1.39
C LEU A 113 -2.49 11.18 -2.86
N THR A 114 -3.19 11.98 -3.67
CA THR A 114 -3.31 11.72 -5.11
C THR A 114 -1.95 11.71 -5.79
N GLU A 115 -1.13 12.73 -5.54
CA GLU A 115 0.24 12.83 -6.07
C GLU A 115 1.07 11.59 -5.69
N LEU A 116 1.03 11.19 -4.42
CA LEU A 116 1.74 9.99 -3.95
C LEU A 116 1.31 8.72 -4.71
N LEU A 117 0.01 8.51 -4.90
CA LEU A 117 -0.50 7.32 -5.58
C LEU A 117 -0.15 7.32 -7.08
N GLN A 118 -0.13 8.49 -7.71
CA GLN A 118 0.30 8.68 -9.10
C GLN A 118 1.81 8.44 -9.27
N ASP A 119 2.63 8.94 -8.34
CA ASP A 119 4.06 8.73 -8.32
C ASP A 119 4.39 7.24 -8.18
N ILE A 120 3.73 6.55 -7.24
CA ILE A 120 3.89 5.10 -7.07
C ILE A 120 3.61 4.35 -8.37
N ALA A 121 2.50 4.66 -9.04
CA ALA A 121 2.12 4.00 -10.29
C ALA A 121 3.09 4.33 -11.43
N THR A 122 3.47 5.60 -11.57
CA THR A 122 4.35 6.06 -12.64
C THR A 122 5.74 5.44 -12.50
N THR A 123 6.33 5.51 -11.31
CA THR A 123 7.64 4.91 -11.05
C THR A 123 7.60 3.38 -11.17
N GLY A 124 6.55 2.73 -10.64
CA GLY A 124 6.38 1.28 -10.77
C GLY A 124 6.34 0.83 -12.23
N ARG A 125 5.55 1.52 -13.07
CA ARG A 125 5.45 1.21 -14.50
C ARG A 125 6.73 1.45 -15.29
N MET A 126 7.58 2.39 -14.88
CA MET A 126 8.90 2.60 -15.51
C MET A 126 9.89 1.47 -15.20
N GLN A 127 9.74 0.82 -14.04
CA GLN A 127 10.59 -0.30 -13.63
C GLN A 127 10.17 -1.64 -14.25
N SER A 128 8.90 -1.77 -14.63
CA SER A 128 8.39 -2.95 -15.32
C SER A 128 8.69 -2.91 -16.82
N GLN A 129 9.68 -3.66 -17.29
CA GLN A 129 9.75 -4.05 -18.72
C GLN A 129 8.65 -5.08 -19.03
N PRO A 130 8.04 -5.09 -20.23
CA PRO A 130 7.02 -6.08 -20.58
C PRO A 130 7.64 -7.48 -20.71
N CYS A 131 7.06 -8.46 -20.02
CA CYS A 131 7.28 -9.88 -20.29
C CYS A 131 5.98 -10.44 -20.88
N GLU A 132 6.05 -11.19 -21.98
CA GLU A 132 4.88 -11.84 -22.57
C GLU A 132 4.22 -12.76 -21.54
N VAL A 133 2.88 -12.69 -21.43
CA VAL A 133 2.10 -13.42 -20.43
C VAL A 133 1.66 -14.76 -21.01
N ASP A 134 1.98 -15.87 -20.32
CA ASP A 134 1.32 -17.15 -20.56
C ASP A 134 -0.01 -17.16 -19.77
N PRO A 135 -1.17 -17.32 -20.43
CA PRO A 135 -2.47 -17.37 -19.77
C PRO A 135 -2.62 -18.47 -18.71
N GLU A 136 -1.77 -19.51 -18.74
CA GLU A 136 -1.83 -20.64 -17.79
C GLU A 136 -1.25 -20.32 -16.40
N ASP A 137 -0.51 -19.22 -16.23
CA ASP A 137 0.12 -18.83 -14.96
C ASP A 137 -0.83 -18.07 -13.99
N LEU A 138 -2.11 -17.91 -14.35
CA LEU A 138 -3.10 -17.14 -13.60
C LEU A 138 -4.17 -18.04 -12.97
N ASP A 139 -3.85 -18.64 -11.81
CA ASP A 139 -4.85 -19.29 -10.96
C ASP A 139 -5.59 -18.25 -10.09
N LEU A 140 -6.41 -17.43 -10.74
CA LEU A 140 -7.26 -16.44 -10.09
C LEU A 140 -8.74 -16.84 -10.24
N ALA A 141 -9.26 -17.55 -9.24
CA ALA A 141 -10.68 -17.84 -9.13
C ALA A 141 -11.35 -16.91 -8.09
N VAL A 142 -12.52 -16.36 -8.44
CA VAL A 142 -13.41 -15.74 -7.45
C VAL A 142 -14.07 -16.87 -6.66
N VAL A 143 -13.72 -17.02 -5.38
CA VAL A 143 -14.44 -17.88 -4.46
C VAL A 143 -15.64 -17.09 -3.94
N LEU A 144 -16.84 -17.45 -4.37
CA LEU A 144 -18.09 -16.99 -3.78
C LEU A 144 -18.50 -18.04 -2.75
N ASP A 145 -18.44 -17.68 -1.46
CA ASP A 145 -19.11 -18.40 -0.38
C ASP A 145 -20.59 -18.01 -0.26
#